data_AF-A0A484LYP1-F1
#
_entry.id   AF-A0A484LYP1-F1
#
_cell.length_a   1.000
_cell.length_b   1.000
_cell.length_c   1.000
_cell.angle_alpha   90.00
_cell.angle_beta   90.00
_cell.angle_gamma   90.00
#
_symmetry.space_group_name_H-M   'P 1'
#
loop_
_entity.id
_entity.type
_entity.pdbx_description
1 polymer ?
#
loop_
_entity_poly.entity_id
_entity_poly.type
_entity_poly.pdbx_seq_one_letter_code
_entity_poly.pdbx_strand_id
1 'polypeptide(L)'
;MGSPEANTTEDIFDSSLNLEEIHYKEGHSDGYAQGLSSCVEEGRQVGLKTGFETGLELGFYRGCIDVWNSAIGLDQACFSSRMQKNVKKMDELLQKYPLSDPENESVSDVMESLQIKFRAICATLKVKLELDGCCHRASDPQKTGF
;
A
#
# COMPACT_ATOMS: atom_id res chain seq x y z
N MET A 1 -68.44 -18.76 -18.83
CA MET A 1 -68.73 -18.93 -17.39
C MET A 1 -67.63 -19.81 -16.83
N GLY A 2 -66.82 -19.29 -15.90
CA GLY A 2 -65.64 -19.95 -15.34
C GLY A 2 -64.46 -18.99 -15.27
N SER A 3 -64.42 -18.18 -14.22
CA SER A 3 -63.44 -17.13 -13.91
C SER A 3 -62.03 -17.70 -13.66
N PRO A 4 -60.97 -16.86 -13.75
CA PRO A 4 -59.64 -17.22 -13.29
C PRO A 4 -59.58 -17.05 -11.76
N GLU A 5 -59.59 -18.15 -11.01
CA GLU A 5 -59.26 -18.10 -9.59
C GLU A 5 -57.74 -18.13 -9.44
N ALA A 6 -57.15 -16.93 -9.46
CA ALA A 6 -55.83 -16.70 -8.92
C ALA A 6 -55.89 -17.03 -7.41
N ASN A 7 -55.38 -18.18 -7.02
CA ASN A 7 -55.00 -18.46 -5.62
C ASN A 7 -53.86 -17.51 -5.25
N THR A 8 -54.23 -16.29 -4.92
CA THR A 8 -53.40 -15.18 -4.46
C THR A 8 -53.75 -14.89 -3.01
N THR A 9 -53.67 -15.93 -2.20
CA THR A 9 -53.39 -15.78 -0.77
C THR A 9 -51.96 -16.24 -0.61
N GLU A 10 -51.01 -15.29 -0.60
CA GLU A 10 -49.72 -15.56 0.05
C GLU A 10 -50.05 -16.19 1.41
N ASP A 11 -49.65 -17.44 1.61
CA ASP A 11 -50.00 -18.18 2.81
C ASP A 11 -49.46 -17.40 4.02
N ILE A 12 -50.37 -16.99 4.92
CA ILE A 12 -50.06 -16.10 6.04
C ILE A 12 -49.02 -16.69 6.99
N PHE A 13 -48.80 -18.02 6.94
CA PHE A 13 -47.79 -18.71 7.73
C PHE A 13 -46.48 -18.99 6.97
N ASP A 14 -46.41 -18.70 5.67
CA ASP A 14 -45.25 -18.99 4.83
C ASP A 14 -43.98 -18.27 5.33
N SER A 15 -44.16 -17.02 5.80
CA SER A 15 -43.09 -16.24 6.42
C SER A 15 -42.61 -16.82 7.76
N SER A 16 -43.51 -17.47 8.53
CA SER A 16 -43.16 -18.11 9.80
C SER A 16 -42.50 -19.48 9.59
N LEU A 17 -42.84 -20.20 8.52
CA LEU A 17 -42.24 -21.48 8.17
C LEU A 17 -40.87 -21.32 7.52
N ASN A 18 -40.68 -20.25 6.73
CA ASN A 18 -39.43 -19.95 6.02
C ASN A 18 -38.57 -18.87 6.72
N LEU A 19 -38.84 -18.58 7.99
CA LEU A 19 -38.20 -17.48 8.73
C LEU A 19 -36.67 -17.55 8.73
N GLU A 20 -36.11 -18.77 8.88
CA GLU A 20 -34.67 -19.01 8.82
C GLU A 20 -34.09 -18.60 7.47
N GLU A 21 -34.73 -19.02 6.37
CA GLU A 21 -34.26 -18.73 5.01
C GLU A 21 -34.39 -17.24 4.69
N ILE A 22 -35.46 -16.59 5.15
CA ILE A 22 -35.67 -15.14 5.01
C ILE A 22 -34.54 -14.37 5.71
N HIS A 23 -34.31 -14.63 6.99
CA HIS A 23 -33.27 -13.92 7.74
C HIS A 23 -31.84 -14.28 7.30
N TYR A 24 -31.62 -15.50 6.81
CA TYR A 24 -30.34 -15.85 6.19
C TYR A 24 -30.08 -15.01 4.93
N LYS A 25 -31.08 -14.91 4.04
CA LYS A 25 -30.97 -14.10 2.81
C LYS A 25 -30.84 -12.62 3.13
N GLU A 26 -31.62 -12.12 4.08
CA GLU A 26 -31.57 -10.73 4.55
C GLU A 26 -30.20 -10.40 5.15
N GLY A 27 -29.71 -11.20 6.10
CA GLY A 27 -28.40 -11.01 6.72
C GLY A 27 -27.24 -11.12 5.73
N HIS A 28 -27.33 -12.03 4.76
CA HIS A 28 -26.33 -12.12 3.69
C HIS A 28 -26.38 -10.88 2.78
N SER A 29 -27.57 -10.44 2.37
CA SER A 29 -27.75 -9.25 1.53
C SER A 29 -27.22 -7.99 2.22
N ASP A 30 -27.59 -7.79 3.48
CA ASP A 30 -27.16 -6.66 4.29
C ASP A 30 -25.65 -6.68 4.53
N GLY A 31 -25.11 -7.84 4.92
CA GLY A 31 -23.67 -8.03 5.12
C GLY A 31 -22.86 -7.80 3.84
N TYR A 32 -23.37 -8.26 2.70
CA TYR A 32 -22.72 -8.03 1.40
C TYR A 32 -22.75 -6.56 1.00
N ALA A 33 -23.90 -5.89 1.13
CA ALA A 33 -24.04 -4.47 0.81
C ALA A 33 -23.15 -3.60 1.70
N GLN A 34 -23.13 -3.87 3.01
CA GLN A 34 -22.27 -3.18 3.95
C GLN A 34 -20.80 -3.45 3.65
N GLY A 35 -20.43 -4.72 3.47
CA GLY A 35 -19.06 -5.13 3.16
C GLY A 35 -18.52 -4.49 1.89
N LEU A 36 -19.35 -4.36 0.84
CA LEU A 36 -18.97 -3.68 -0.39
C LEU A 36 -18.68 -2.20 -0.15
N SER A 37 -19.54 -1.51 0.60
CA SER A 37 -19.36 -0.08 0.90
C SER A 37 -18.11 0.19 1.74
N SER A 38 -17.86 -0.62 2.78
CA SER A 38 -16.69 -0.49 3.64
C SER A 38 -15.40 -0.83 2.89
N CYS A 39 -15.40 -1.89 2.08
CA CYS A 39 -14.23 -2.32 1.32
C CYS A 39 -13.70 -1.22 0.37
N VAL A 40 -14.60 -0.49 -0.29
CA VAL A 40 -14.20 0.61 -1.19
C VAL A 40 -13.51 1.73 -0.41
N GLU A 41 -14.07 2.14 0.72
CA GLU A 41 -13.50 3.22 1.52
C GLU A 41 -12.18 2.81 2.18
N GLU A 42 -12.12 1.59 2.74
CA GLU A 42 -10.90 1.04 3.32
C GLU A 42 -9.80 0.88 2.27
N GLY A 43 -10.11 0.31 1.11
CA GLY A 43 -9.17 0.17 0.00
C GLY A 43 -8.62 1.51 -0.47
N ARG A 44 -9.47 2.54 -0.54
CA ARG A 44 -9.07 3.91 -0.88
C ARG A 44 -8.12 4.50 0.16
N GLN A 45 -8.43 4.37 1.45
CA GLN A 45 -7.60 4.89 2.54
C GLN A 45 -6.23 4.20 2.57
N VAL A 46 -6.21 2.87 2.48
CA VAL A 46 -4.98 2.09 2.48
C VAL A 46 -4.13 2.42 1.25
N GLY A 47 -4.73 2.45 0.07
CA GLY A 47 -4.02 2.79 -1.17
C GLY A 47 -3.39 4.18 -1.12
N LEU A 48 -4.12 5.19 -0.62
CA LEU A 48 -3.60 6.55 -0.48
C LEU A 48 -2.42 6.62 0.49
N LYS A 49 -2.56 5.98 1.66
CA LYS A 49 -1.51 5.97 2.69
C LYS A 49 -0.24 5.28 2.18
N THR A 50 -0.36 4.05 1.70
CA THR A 50 0.78 3.24 1.24
C THR A 50 1.44 3.88 0.01
N GLY A 51 0.66 4.44 -0.90
CA GLY A 51 1.17 5.16 -2.06
C GLY A 51 1.96 6.42 -1.69
N PHE A 52 1.46 7.19 -0.71
CA PHE A 52 2.17 8.37 -0.20
C PHE A 52 3.49 8.00 0.49
N GLU A 53 3.47 7.01 1.39
CA GLU A 53 4.66 6.53 2.10
C GLU A 53 5.74 6.06 1.11
N THR A 54 5.35 5.24 0.13
CA THR A 54 6.24 4.75 -0.92
C THR A 54 6.78 5.89 -1.78
N GLY A 55 5.91 6.80 -2.23
CA GLY A 55 6.30 7.93 -3.06
C GLY A 55 7.26 8.89 -2.35
N LEU A 56 7.04 9.14 -1.06
CA LEU A 56 7.92 9.98 -0.24
C LEU A 56 9.32 9.38 -0.14
N GLU A 57 9.41 8.08 0.15
CA GLU A 57 10.69 7.38 0.28
C GLU A 57 11.46 7.36 -1.05
N LEU A 58 10.79 7.06 -2.18
CA LEU A 58 11.41 7.11 -3.51
C LEU A 58 11.86 8.53 -3.89
N GLY A 59 11.03 9.54 -3.62
CA GLY A 59 11.36 10.94 -3.89
C GLY A 59 12.56 11.42 -3.09
N PHE A 60 12.67 11.01 -1.83
CA PHE A 60 13.83 11.31 -0.99
C PHE A 60 15.11 10.68 -1.53
N TYR A 61 15.07 9.38 -1.88
CA TYR A 61 16.22 8.72 -2.50
C TYR A 61 16.67 9.42 -3.78
N ARG A 62 15.71 9.84 -4.61
CA ARG A 62 16.01 10.61 -5.82
C ARG A 62 16.72 11.92 -5.49
N GLY A 63 16.21 12.69 -4.52
CA GLY A 63 16.85 13.93 -4.07
C GLY A 63 18.28 13.72 -3.56
N CYS A 64 18.52 12.67 -2.75
CA CYS A 64 19.87 12.35 -2.29
C CYS A 64 20.82 12.02 -3.44
N ILE A 65 20.37 11.19 -4.40
CA ILE A 65 21.15 10.82 -5.58
C ILE A 65 21.51 12.05 -6.40
N ASP A 66 20.56 12.95 -6.64
CA ASP A 66 20.78 14.17 -7.42
C ASP A 66 21.80 15.10 -6.74
N VAL A 67 21.74 15.25 -5.41
CA VAL A 67 22.72 16.01 -4.62
C VAL A 67 24.11 15.36 -4.69
N TRP A 68 24.21 14.05 -4.49
CA TRP A 68 25.49 13.34 -4.55
C TRP A 68 26.11 13.40 -5.95
N ASN A 69 25.31 13.20 -7.00
CA ASN A 69 25.78 13.31 -8.39
C ASN A 69 26.24 14.73 -8.72
N SER A 70 25.53 15.75 -8.23
CA SER A 70 25.94 17.16 -8.40
C SER A 70 27.30 17.42 -7.73
N ALA A 71 27.50 16.93 -6.51
CA ALA A 71 28.77 17.06 -5.80
C ALA A 71 29.91 16.31 -6.50
N ILE A 72 29.67 15.11 -7.04
CA ILE A 72 30.65 14.35 -7.85
C ILE A 72 31.04 15.12 -9.12
N GLY A 73 30.07 15.80 -9.75
CA GLY A 73 30.30 16.59 -10.96
C GLY A 73 31.14 17.84 -10.72
N LEU A 74 31.04 18.45 -9.53
CA LEU A 74 31.85 19.61 -9.14
C LEU A 74 33.27 19.20 -8.71
N ASP A 75 33.40 18.12 -7.94
CA ASP A 75 34.67 17.58 -7.50
C ASP A 75 34.64 16.04 -7.52
N GLN A 76 35.34 15.46 -8.50
CA GLN A 76 35.41 14.03 -8.68
C GLN A 76 36.18 13.31 -7.55
N ALA A 77 36.98 14.04 -6.75
CA ALA A 77 37.68 13.52 -5.58
C ALA A 77 36.86 13.62 -4.28
N CYS A 78 35.71 14.31 -4.30
CA CYS A 78 34.84 14.51 -3.13
C CYS A 78 34.37 13.17 -2.53
N PHE A 79 34.15 12.16 -3.36
CA PHE A 79 33.76 10.82 -2.93
C PHE A 79 34.64 9.72 -3.50
N SER A 80 34.84 8.66 -2.71
CA SER A 80 35.57 7.47 -3.15
C SER A 80 34.94 6.81 -4.40
N SER A 81 35.76 6.15 -5.22
CA SER A 81 35.29 5.41 -6.40
C SER A 81 34.25 4.33 -6.06
N ARG A 82 34.32 3.76 -4.85
CA ARG A 82 33.33 2.82 -4.33
C ARG A 82 31.98 3.51 -4.09
N MET A 83 31.99 4.69 -3.51
CA MET A 83 30.79 5.48 -3.25
C MET A 83 30.10 5.90 -4.56
N GLN A 84 30.86 6.39 -5.55
CA GLN A 84 30.33 6.76 -6.86
C GLN A 84 29.64 5.57 -7.56
N LYS A 85 30.24 4.37 -7.51
CA LYS A 85 29.62 3.14 -8.03
C LYS A 85 28.35 2.75 -7.28
N ASN A 86 28.30 2.96 -5.98
CA ASN A 86 27.11 2.67 -5.17
C ASN A 86 25.97 3.62 -5.51
N VAL A 87 26.23 4.92 -5.65
CA VAL A 87 25.23 5.93 -6.06
C VAL A 87 24.65 5.59 -7.43
N LYS A 88 25.50 5.26 -8.42
CA LYS A 88 25.03 4.86 -9.76
C LYS A 88 24.14 3.62 -9.72
N LYS A 89 24.52 2.60 -8.94
CA LYS A 89 23.69 1.40 -8.77
C LYS A 89 22.36 1.68 -8.08
N MET A 90 22.33 2.63 -7.14
CA MET A 90 21.11 3.05 -6.47
C MET A 90 20.18 3.79 -7.44
N ASP A 91 20.72 4.65 -8.31
CA ASP A 91 19.98 5.33 -9.39
C ASP A 91 19.39 4.33 -10.40
N GLU A 92 20.19 3.34 -10.84
CA GLU A 92 19.72 2.28 -11.73
C GLU A 92 18.57 1.46 -11.13
N LEU A 93 18.57 1.22 -9.81
CA LEU A 93 17.47 0.55 -9.13
C LEU A 93 16.23 1.43 -9.02
N LEU A 94 16.41 2.72 -8.74
CA LEU A 94 15.30 3.66 -8.60
C LEU A 94 14.59 3.86 -9.94
N GLN A 95 15.32 3.91 -11.05
CA GLN A 95 14.74 4.00 -12.40
C GLN A 95 13.98 2.74 -12.83
N LYS A 96 14.36 1.57 -12.29
CA LYS A 96 13.70 0.30 -12.58
C LYS A 96 12.49 0.03 -11.69
N TYR A 97 12.22 0.88 -10.71
CA TYR A 97 11.12 0.67 -9.78
C TYR A 97 9.78 0.73 -10.53
N PRO A 98 8.94 -0.32 -10.46
CA PRO A 98 7.70 -0.39 -11.23
C PRO A 98 6.59 0.43 -10.54
N LEU A 99 6.56 1.74 -10.81
CA LEU A 99 5.55 2.66 -10.27
C LEU A 99 4.12 2.35 -10.76
N SER A 100 3.99 1.76 -11.95
CA SER A 100 2.69 1.50 -12.58
C SER A 100 2.06 0.17 -12.18
N ASP A 101 2.80 -0.70 -11.49
CA ASP A 101 2.39 -2.06 -11.15
C ASP A 101 2.70 -2.35 -9.67
N PRO A 102 1.87 -1.83 -8.73
CA PRO A 102 2.11 -1.96 -7.30
C PRO A 102 1.89 -3.38 -6.76
N GLU A 103 1.25 -4.28 -7.51
CA GLU A 103 1.03 -5.69 -7.13
C GLU A 103 2.17 -6.61 -7.58
N ASN A 104 3.18 -6.06 -8.26
CA ASN A 104 4.32 -6.83 -8.72
C ASN A 104 5.14 -7.34 -7.52
N GLU A 105 5.35 -8.66 -7.47
CA GLU A 105 6.14 -9.30 -6.40
C GLU A 105 7.54 -8.68 -6.24
N SER A 106 8.12 -8.15 -7.31
CA SER A 106 9.45 -7.53 -7.29
C SER A 106 9.50 -6.14 -6.62
N VAL A 107 8.37 -5.47 -6.40
CA VAL A 107 8.30 -4.13 -5.77
C VAL A 107 8.94 -4.14 -4.39
N SER A 108 8.58 -5.14 -3.58
CA SER A 108 9.10 -5.29 -2.22
C SER A 108 10.60 -5.51 -2.21
N ASP A 109 11.10 -6.38 -3.10
CA ASP A 109 12.52 -6.72 -3.19
C ASP A 109 13.38 -5.53 -3.66
N VAL A 110 12.89 -4.75 -4.63
CA VAL A 110 13.57 -3.53 -5.10
C VAL A 110 13.60 -2.47 -4.00
N MET A 111 12.50 -2.32 -3.25
CA MET A 111 12.42 -1.36 -2.14
C MET A 111 13.38 -1.72 -1.01
N GLU A 112 13.42 -2.99 -0.59
CA GLU A 112 14.38 -3.48 0.39
C GLU A 112 15.82 -3.27 -0.08
N SER A 113 16.09 -3.57 -1.36
CA SER A 113 17.39 -3.34 -1.98
C SER A 113 17.79 -1.86 -1.97
N LEU A 114 16.86 -0.93 -2.20
CA LEU A 114 17.08 0.52 -2.11
C LEU A 114 17.42 0.92 -0.67
N GLN A 115 16.63 0.48 0.31
CA GLN A 115 16.84 0.76 1.74
C GLN A 115 18.20 0.26 2.24
N ILE A 116 18.61 -0.94 1.84
CA ILE A 116 19.92 -1.51 2.21
C ILE A 116 21.05 -0.68 1.60
N LYS A 117 20.95 -0.31 0.31
CA LYS A 117 21.98 0.49 -0.36
C LYS A 117 22.08 1.90 0.21
N PHE A 118 20.95 2.54 0.50
CA PHE A 118 20.92 3.84 1.14
C PHE A 118 21.65 3.82 2.49
N ARG A 119 21.33 2.85 3.36
CA ARG A 119 22.01 2.67 4.66
C ARG A 119 23.52 2.45 4.50
N ALA A 120 23.93 1.65 3.53
CA ALA A 120 25.35 1.42 3.24
C ALA A 120 26.08 2.70 2.77
N ILE A 121 25.39 3.53 1.99
CA ILE A 121 25.90 4.84 1.54
C ILE A 121 26.03 5.79 2.74
N CYS A 122 25.00 5.93 3.57
CA CYS A 122 25.03 6.79 4.76
C CYS A 122 26.17 6.39 5.72
N ALA A 123 26.38 5.08 5.92
CA ALA A 123 27.49 4.56 6.71
C ALA A 123 28.86 4.91 6.11
N THR A 124 28.99 4.87 4.77
CA THR A 124 30.22 5.24 4.07
C THR A 124 30.52 6.73 4.19
N LEU A 125 29.49 7.57 4.12
CA LEU A 125 29.58 9.02 4.21
C LEU A 125 29.67 9.53 5.66
N LYS A 126 29.39 8.69 6.66
CA LYS A 126 29.23 9.07 8.07
C LYS A 126 28.22 10.21 8.28
N VAL A 127 27.20 10.27 7.44
CA VAL A 127 26.11 11.24 7.53
C VAL A 127 24.87 10.56 8.11
N LYS A 128 24.16 11.27 8.99
CA LYS A 128 22.87 10.84 9.51
C LYS A 128 21.78 11.50 8.66
N LEU A 129 21.37 10.81 7.60
CA LEU A 129 20.22 11.21 6.79
C LEU A 129 19.02 10.38 7.26
N GLU A 130 18.09 11.03 7.94
CA GLU A 130 16.85 10.41 8.41
C GLU A 130 15.68 10.91 7.58
N LEU A 131 14.86 9.98 7.13
CA LEU A 131 13.53 10.30 6.61
C LEU A 131 12.59 10.44 7.82
N ASP A 132 12.61 11.61 8.46
CA ASP A 132 11.63 11.93 9.50
C ASP A 132 10.25 12.05 8.82
N GLY A 133 9.45 10.99 8.89
CA GLY A 133 8.08 11.04 8.37
C GLY A 133 7.35 9.72 8.19
N CYS A 134 8.02 8.62 7.85
CA CYS A 134 7.30 7.39 7.45
C CYS A 134 7.83 6.08 8.05
N CYS A 135 8.82 6.11 8.94
CA CYS A 135 9.20 4.93 9.71
C CYS A 135 8.22 4.65 10.87
N HIS A 136 6.91 4.72 10.59
CA HIS A 136 5.92 3.92 11.29
C HIS A 136 5.68 2.68 10.43
N ARG A 137 6.72 1.85 10.24
CA ARG A 137 6.48 0.45 9.92
C ARG A 137 5.87 -0.17 11.18
N ALA A 138 4.54 -0.03 11.28
CA ALA A 138 3.64 -0.56 12.29
C ALA A 138 4.36 -1.27 13.45
N SER A 139 4.89 -0.50 14.39
CA SER A 139 5.40 -1.03 15.66
C SER A 139 4.64 -0.34 16.76
N ASP A 140 3.33 -0.60 16.83
CA ASP A 140 2.57 -0.63 18.07
C ASP A 140 1.18 -1.27 17.86
N PRO A 141 1.04 -2.60 18.00
CA PRO A 141 -0.21 -3.21 18.39
C PRO A 141 -0.30 -3.24 19.93
N GLN A 142 -0.19 -2.09 20.59
CA GLN A 142 -0.53 -1.94 22.01
C GLN A 142 -1.19 -0.59 22.26
N LYS A 143 -2.43 -0.42 21.76
CA LYS A 143 -3.47 0.45 22.34
C LYS A 143 -4.77 0.36 21.53
N THR A 144 -5.41 -0.80 21.56
CA THR A 144 -6.86 -0.88 21.41
C THR A 144 -7.37 -1.73 22.55
N GLY A 145 -7.56 -1.08 23.70
CA GLY A 145 -8.48 -1.58 24.71
C GLY A 145 -9.89 -1.32 24.21
N PHE A 146 -10.60 -2.40 23.90
CA PHE A 146 -12.02 -2.55 24.16
C PHE A 146 -12.17 -3.82 25.00
#